data_AF-A0AAD7JTS8-F1
#
_entry.id   AF-A0AAD7JTS8-F1
#
_cell.length_a   1.000
_cell.length_b   1.000
_cell.length_c   1.000
_cell.angle_alpha   90.00
_cell.angle_beta   90.00
_cell.angle_gamma   90.00
#
_symmetry.space_group_name_H-M   'P 1'
#
loop_
_entity.id
_entity.type
_entity.pdbx_description
1 polymer ?
#
loop_
_entity_poly.entity_id
_entity_poly.type
_entity_poly.pdbx_seq_one_letter_code
_entity_poly.pdbx_strand_id
1 'polypeptide(L)'
;MGDSLLDDSWPLALVKGVTMSILQNPLRTHAEATGEEVFVIPAHWHLYQDEEHTVLKGRIKLTQDGVTRIITPADGPVLTRAGVVHSFESFLGEELSLDEIAKPSRAALNMEGATGHSTETNEQKILFFRNLCAPGVAQSLLRTMQVFYYGDMYPAFPFKIRSLEWLFVVVVGGWIAPLLGYKLGDSRLRMDPSRFPPSKKD
;
A
#
# COMPACT_ATOMS: atom_id res chain seq x y z
N MET A 1 8.40 15.14 20.39
CA MET A 1 8.97 15.75 19.17
C MET A 1 8.31 15.05 18.00
N GLY A 2 7.37 15.72 17.33
CA GLY A 2 6.77 15.32 16.06
C GLY A 2 5.86 14.09 16.04
N ASP A 3 4.74 14.10 16.78
CA ASP A 3 3.67 13.06 16.67
C ASP A 3 2.82 13.19 15.39
N SER A 4 3.17 14.11 14.50
CA SER A 4 2.47 14.33 13.24
C SER A 4 2.81 13.25 12.22
N LEU A 5 1.81 12.75 11.50
CA LEU A 5 2.02 11.98 10.26
C LEU A 5 2.69 12.84 9.17
N LEU A 6 2.60 14.15 9.31
CA LEU A 6 3.25 15.18 8.50
C LEU A 6 4.46 15.77 9.24
N ASP A 7 5.53 15.00 9.38
CA ASP A 7 6.84 15.60 9.70
C ASP A 7 7.57 15.98 8.40
N ASP A 8 8.73 16.63 8.54
CA ASP A 8 9.53 17.15 7.40
C ASP A 8 10.12 16.06 6.49
N SER A 9 9.84 14.78 6.73
CA SER A 9 10.35 13.67 5.90
C SER A 9 9.59 13.46 4.59
N TRP A 10 8.61 14.32 4.29
CA TRP A 10 7.84 14.33 3.05
C TRP A 10 8.15 15.57 2.21
N PRO A 11 8.16 15.47 0.86
CA PRO A 11 7.84 14.29 0.05
C PRO A 11 8.94 13.22 0.04
N LEU A 12 8.55 11.96 -0.13
CA LEU A 12 9.46 10.83 -0.31
C LEU A 12 9.76 10.63 -1.80
N ALA A 13 11.04 10.59 -2.18
CA ALA A 13 11.43 10.14 -3.51
C ALA A 13 11.31 8.61 -3.59
N LEU A 14 10.50 8.11 -4.52
CA LEU A 14 10.30 6.67 -4.73
C LEU A 14 11.35 6.10 -5.68
N VAL A 15 11.47 6.74 -6.84
CA VAL A 15 12.47 6.51 -7.88
C VAL A 15 12.84 7.86 -8.51
N LYS A 16 13.74 7.89 -9.48
CA LYS A 16 14.14 9.15 -10.10
C LYS A 16 12.93 9.80 -10.78
N GLY A 17 12.68 11.06 -10.44
CA GLY A 17 11.56 11.81 -10.99
C GLY A 17 10.18 11.39 -10.46
N VAL A 18 10.10 10.55 -9.42
CA VAL A 18 8.82 10.19 -8.78
C VAL A 18 8.86 10.55 -7.31
N THR A 19 7.96 11.43 -6.90
CA THR A 19 7.76 11.82 -5.51
C THR A 19 6.40 11.35 -5.03
N MET A 20 6.31 11.10 -3.74
CA MET A 20 5.05 10.86 -3.05
C MET A 20 4.94 11.84 -1.89
N SER A 21 3.76 12.41 -1.69
CA SER A 21 3.43 13.31 -0.60
C SER A 21 2.15 12.87 0.09
N ILE A 22 1.87 13.46 1.26
CA ILE A 22 0.61 13.29 1.97
C ILE A 22 -0.15 14.60 1.85
N LEU A 23 -1.39 14.51 1.41
CA LEU A 23 -2.31 15.64 1.39
C LEU A 23 -3.36 15.43 2.48
N GLN A 24 -3.69 16.51 3.20
CA GLN A 24 -4.77 16.52 4.18
C GLN A 24 -6.08 17.01 3.55
N ASN A 25 -7.21 16.66 4.18
CA ASN A 25 -8.55 17.11 3.83
C ASN A 25 -8.98 16.85 2.37
N PRO A 26 -9.24 15.58 1.97
CA PRO A 26 -9.13 14.36 2.77
C PRO A 26 -7.68 13.86 2.87
N LEU A 27 -7.40 13.09 3.93
CA LEU A 27 -6.12 12.42 4.11
C LEU A 27 -5.91 11.39 2.99
N ARG A 28 -4.85 11.56 2.19
CA ARG A 28 -4.54 10.71 1.04
C ARG A 28 -3.06 10.76 0.68
N THR A 29 -2.61 9.74 -0.04
CA THR A 29 -1.28 9.74 -0.66
C THR A 29 -1.37 10.30 -2.07
N HIS A 30 -0.41 11.14 -2.42
CA HIS A 30 -0.34 11.81 -3.70
C HIS A 30 1.01 11.51 -4.36
N ALA A 31 1.01 10.92 -5.54
CA ALA A 31 2.21 10.63 -6.30
C ALA A 31 2.32 11.59 -7.50
N GLU A 32 3.50 12.17 -7.69
CA GLU A 32 3.88 12.92 -8.88
C GLU A 32 5.03 12.21 -9.57
N ALA A 33 4.90 12.01 -10.89
CA ALA A 33 6.00 11.55 -11.73
C ALA A 33 6.28 12.59 -12.82
N THR A 34 7.55 12.92 -13.03
CA THR A 34 8.00 13.85 -14.09
C THR A 34 8.05 13.21 -15.47
N GLY A 35 7.95 11.88 -15.55
CA GLY A 35 8.11 11.10 -16.78
C GLY A 35 9.57 10.78 -17.12
N GLU A 36 10.55 11.15 -16.29
CA GLU A 36 11.95 10.77 -16.50
C GLU A 36 12.19 9.26 -16.47
N GLU A 37 11.45 8.56 -15.60
CA GLU A 37 11.45 7.11 -15.49
C GLU A 37 10.00 6.60 -15.43
N VAL A 38 9.82 5.32 -15.77
CA VAL A 38 8.53 4.65 -15.62
C VAL A 38 8.30 4.37 -14.14
N PHE A 39 7.27 4.97 -13.57
CA PHE A 39 6.76 4.63 -12.26
C PHE A 39 6.00 3.31 -12.34
N VAL A 40 6.46 2.30 -11.61
CA VAL A 40 5.84 0.96 -11.57
C VAL A 40 5.47 0.60 -10.14
N ILE A 41 4.21 0.23 -9.94
CA ILE A 41 3.76 -0.48 -8.75
C ILE A 41 3.51 -1.93 -9.16
N PRO A 42 4.30 -2.91 -8.65
CA PRO A 42 4.16 -4.31 -9.01
C PRO A 42 2.79 -4.89 -8.70
N ALA A 43 2.46 -6.02 -9.31
CA ALA A 43 1.20 -6.72 -9.05
C ALA A 43 1.09 -7.17 -7.58
N HIS A 44 0.04 -6.71 -6.91
CA HIS A 44 -0.23 -7.00 -5.51
C HIS A 44 -1.74 -6.95 -5.24
N TRP A 45 -2.14 -7.34 -4.03
CA TRP A 45 -3.50 -7.23 -3.56
C TRP A 45 -3.52 -6.99 -2.05
N HIS A 46 -4.70 -6.62 -1.57
CA HIS A 46 -4.97 -6.34 -0.17
C HIS A 46 -6.13 -7.17 0.33
N LEU A 47 -6.07 -7.62 1.57
CA LEU A 47 -7.13 -8.47 2.12
C LEU A 47 -8.24 -7.63 2.78
N TYR A 48 -7.89 -6.47 3.34
CA TYR A 48 -8.79 -5.69 4.19
C TYR A 48 -9.01 -4.24 3.73
N GLN A 49 -8.27 -3.74 2.74
CA GLN A 49 -8.49 -2.41 2.16
C GLN A 49 -9.01 -2.47 0.72
N ASP A 50 -9.99 -1.61 0.45
CA ASP A 50 -10.31 -1.13 -0.90
C ASP A 50 -9.41 0.10 -1.17
N GLU A 51 -9.02 0.32 -2.42
CA GLU A 51 -8.20 1.47 -2.82
C GLU A 51 -8.88 2.25 -3.94
N GLU A 52 -9.02 3.55 -3.74
CA GLU A 52 -9.56 4.47 -4.74
C GLU A 52 -8.42 5.29 -5.32
N HIS A 53 -8.26 5.25 -6.63
CA HIS A 53 -7.20 5.96 -7.35
C HIS A 53 -7.82 7.01 -8.26
N THR A 54 -7.32 8.23 -8.22
CA THR A 54 -7.79 9.33 -9.08
C THR A 54 -6.61 9.93 -9.82
N VAL A 55 -6.61 9.84 -11.15
CA VAL A 55 -5.61 10.53 -11.98
C VAL A 55 -5.99 11.99 -12.07
N LEU A 56 -5.08 12.88 -11.66
CA LEU A 56 -5.29 14.33 -11.73
C LEU A 56 -4.64 14.93 -12.99
N LYS A 57 -3.53 14.33 -13.44
CA LYS A 57 -2.78 14.75 -14.63
C LYS A 57 -2.17 13.56 -15.34
N GLY A 58 -2.12 13.62 -16.68
CA GLY A 58 -1.52 12.58 -17.50
C GLY A 58 -2.41 11.35 -17.60
N ARG A 59 -1.78 10.18 -17.60
CA ARG A 59 -2.45 8.88 -17.67
C ARG A 59 -1.59 7.79 -17.06
N ILE A 60 -2.23 6.71 -16.62
CA ILE A 60 -1.56 5.55 -16.06
C ILE A 60 -2.20 4.26 -16.55
N LYS A 61 -1.39 3.23 -16.76
CA LYS A 61 -1.87 1.88 -17.07
C LYS A 61 -2.22 1.20 -15.75
N LEU A 62 -3.50 0.94 -15.55
CA LEU A 62 -4.03 0.16 -14.43
C LEU A 62 -4.38 -1.25 -14.94
N THR A 63 -3.80 -2.27 -14.33
CA THR A 63 -4.22 -3.66 -14.52
C THR A 63 -4.97 -4.12 -13.29
N GLN A 64 -6.16 -4.68 -13.46
CA GLN A 64 -6.96 -5.31 -12.39
C GLN A 64 -7.39 -6.70 -12.84
N ASP A 65 -7.02 -7.74 -12.09
CA ASP A 65 -7.26 -9.16 -12.40
C ASP A 65 -6.91 -9.57 -13.84
N GLY A 66 -5.83 -8.98 -14.37
CA GLY A 66 -5.34 -9.25 -15.73
C GLY A 66 -6.02 -8.44 -16.83
N VAL A 67 -7.01 -7.60 -16.50
CA VAL A 67 -7.59 -6.64 -17.44
C VAL A 67 -6.84 -5.32 -17.31
N THR A 68 -6.15 -4.92 -18.37
CA THR A 68 -5.41 -3.66 -18.43
C THR A 68 -6.24 -2.58 -19.12
N ARG A 69 -6.30 -1.40 -18.50
CA ARG A 69 -6.87 -0.19 -19.09
C ARG A 69 -5.98 1.02 -18.80
N ILE A 70 -6.07 2.01 -19.67
CA ILE A 70 -5.47 3.32 -19.44
C ILE A 70 -6.52 4.17 -18.73
N ILE A 71 -6.17 4.71 -17.57
CA ILE A 71 -7.03 5.63 -16.83
C ILE A 71 -6.45 7.05 -16.91
N THR A 72 -7.35 8.02 -16.98
CA THR A 72 -7.10 9.45 -17.21
C THR A 72 -7.96 10.28 -16.24
N PRO A 73 -7.77 11.61 -16.16
CA PRO A 73 -8.65 12.44 -15.35
C PRO A 73 -10.14 12.38 -15.73
N ALA A 74 -10.46 12.06 -16.99
CA ALA A 74 -11.85 11.96 -17.45
C ALA A 74 -12.59 10.73 -16.87
N ASP A 75 -11.86 9.72 -16.41
CA ASP A 75 -12.44 8.50 -15.83
C ASP A 75 -12.89 8.70 -14.37
N GLY A 76 -12.46 9.78 -13.73
CA GLY A 76 -12.74 10.06 -12.32
C GLY A 76 -12.09 9.04 -11.37
N PRO A 77 -12.61 8.91 -10.14
CA PRO A 77 -12.11 7.95 -9.17
C PRO A 77 -12.36 6.50 -9.61
N VAL A 78 -11.30 5.69 -9.61
CA VAL A 78 -11.34 4.28 -9.97
C VAL A 78 -11.09 3.43 -8.73
N LEU A 79 -12.03 2.53 -8.43
CA LEU A 79 -11.97 1.67 -7.27
C LEU A 79 -11.32 0.32 -7.58
N THR A 80 -10.39 -0.08 -6.73
CA THR A 80 -9.84 -1.41 -6.59
C THR A 80 -10.41 -2.03 -5.31
N ARG A 81 -11.14 -3.14 -5.45
CA ARG A 81 -11.70 -3.84 -4.29
C ARG A 81 -10.64 -4.72 -3.62
N ALA A 82 -10.77 -4.94 -2.31
CA ALA A 82 -10.00 -5.94 -1.60
C ALA A 82 -10.07 -7.30 -2.32
N GLY A 83 -8.93 -8.01 -2.37
CA GLY A 83 -8.75 -9.29 -3.05
C GLY A 83 -8.44 -9.19 -4.55
N VAL A 84 -8.70 -8.05 -5.18
CA VAL A 84 -8.38 -7.82 -6.60
C VAL A 84 -6.88 -7.61 -6.76
N VAL A 85 -6.23 -8.40 -7.61
CA VAL A 85 -4.83 -8.11 -7.95
C VAL A 85 -4.78 -6.94 -8.88
N HIS A 86 -3.89 -6.01 -8.56
CA HIS A 86 -3.73 -4.81 -9.35
C HIS A 86 -2.28 -4.35 -9.41
N SER A 87 -1.97 -3.61 -10.46
CA SER A 87 -0.64 -3.02 -10.71
C SER A 87 -0.79 -1.72 -11.48
N PHE A 88 0.23 -0.87 -11.37
CA PHE A 88 0.29 0.42 -12.04
C PHE A 88 1.57 0.60 -12.82
N GLU A 89 1.49 1.26 -13.97
CA GLU A 89 2.64 1.62 -14.79
C GLU A 89 2.38 2.99 -15.45
N SER A 90 3.25 3.98 -15.21
CA SER A 90 3.18 5.26 -15.91
C SER A 90 3.74 5.15 -17.34
N PHE A 91 3.71 6.25 -18.09
CA PHE A 91 4.29 6.32 -19.43
C PHE A 91 5.60 7.11 -19.40
N LEU A 92 6.64 6.59 -20.04
CA LEU A 92 7.92 7.29 -20.16
C LEU A 92 7.73 8.59 -20.94
N GLY A 93 8.29 9.68 -20.44
CA GLY A 93 8.19 11.03 -21.00
C GLY A 93 6.86 11.74 -20.72
N GLU A 94 5.95 11.13 -19.96
CA GLU A 94 4.67 11.74 -19.59
C GLU A 94 4.63 12.03 -18.09
N GLU A 95 4.27 13.27 -17.75
CA GLU A 95 3.99 13.63 -16.36
C GLU A 95 2.71 12.94 -15.88
N LEU A 96 2.72 12.51 -14.62
CA LEU A 96 1.60 11.86 -13.96
C LEU A 96 1.38 12.51 -12.59
N SER A 97 0.12 12.76 -12.26
CA SER A 97 -0.30 13.08 -10.89
C SER A 97 -1.45 12.15 -10.51
N LEU A 98 -1.29 11.43 -9.39
CA LEU A 98 -2.19 10.36 -8.96
C LEU A 98 -2.48 10.51 -7.46
N ASP A 99 -3.76 10.60 -7.11
CA ASP A 99 -4.22 10.46 -5.73
C ASP A 99 -4.61 9.02 -5.45
N GLU A 100 -4.30 8.55 -4.24
CA GLU A 100 -4.76 7.27 -3.70
C GLU A 100 -5.36 7.47 -2.30
N ILE A 101 -6.56 6.91 -2.11
CA ILE A 101 -7.28 6.86 -0.84
C ILE A 101 -7.54 5.39 -0.51
N ALA A 102 -6.98 4.92 0.60
CA ALA A 102 -7.29 3.62 1.17
C ALA A 102 -8.57 3.70 2.00
N LYS A 103 -9.45 2.71 1.86
CA LYS A 103 -10.73 2.61 2.57
C LYS A 103 -10.84 1.21 3.18
N PRO A 104 -11.44 1.06 4.37
CA PRO A 104 -11.69 -0.27 4.91
C PRO A 104 -12.63 -1.02 3.96
N SER A 105 -12.28 -2.25 3.62
CA SER A 105 -13.13 -3.12 2.81
C SER A 105 -14.42 -3.49 3.57
N ARG A 106 -15.44 -3.94 2.83
CA ARG A 106 -16.66 -4.46 3.47
C ARG A 106 -16.38 -5.64 4.40
N ALA A 107 -15.41 -6.49 4.06
CA ALA A 107 -15.00 -7.60 4.92
C ALA A 107 -14.40 -7.11 6.24
N ALA A 108 -13.57 -6.07 6.19
CA ALA A 108 -13.01 -5.42 7.38
C ALA A 108 -14.11 -4.82 8.28
N LEU A 109 -15.09 -4.14 7.68
CA LEU A 109 -16.21 -3.53 8.43
C LEU A 109 -17.14 -4.53 9.12
N ASN A 110 -17.17 -5.80 8.67
CA ASN A 110 -18.00 -6.84 9.25
C ASN A 110 -17.29 -7.63 10.37
N MET A 111 -16.03 -7.33 10.69
CA MET A 111 -15.32 -8.00 11.78
C MET A 111 -15.63 -7.33 13.13
N GLU A 112 -15.86 -8.16 14.15
CA GLU A 112 -16.19 -7.71 15.50
C GLU A 112 -15.04 -6.85 16.07
N GLY A 113 -15.35 -5.60 16.42
CA GLY A 113 -14.36 -4.61 16.91
C GLY A 113 -13.71 -3.75 15.82
N ALA A 114 -14.09 -3.87 14.55
CA ALA A 114 -13.61 -2.98 13.50
C ALA A 114 -14.14 -1.55 13.70
N THR A 115 -13.24 -0.60 13.98
CA THR A 115 -13.59 0.83 14.14
C THR A 115 -13.75 1.57 12.82
N GLY A 116 -13.43 0.94 11.68
CA GLY A 116 -14.03 1.22 10.37
C GLY A 116 -13.96 2.66 9.84
N HIS A 117 -13.08 3.53 10.33
CA HIS A 117 -12.93 4.87 9.77
C HIS A 117 -11.90 4.86 8.64
N SER A 118 -12.26 5.42 7.48
CA SER A 118 -11.36 5.58 6.33
C SER A 118 -10.09 6.36 6.68
N THR A 119 -10.16 7.26 7.65
CA THR A 119 -8.99 7.98 8.18
C THR A 119 -7.96 7.01 8.75
N GLU A 120 -8.35 6.07 9.60
CA GLU A 120 -7.43 5.08 10.21
C GLU A 120 -6.77 4.20 9.13
N THR A 121 -7.50 3.83 8.09
CA THR A 121 -6.94 3.06 6.97
C THR A 121 -5.91 3.89 6.18
N ASN A 122 -6.18 5.17 5.92
CA ASN A 122 -5.21 6.06 5.28
C ASN A 122 -3.99 6.35 6.16
N GLU A 123 -4.15 6.47 7.48
CA GLU A 123 -3.03 6.61 8.41
C GLU A 123 -2.14 5.36 8.38
N GLN A 124 -2.72 4.16 8.39
CA GLN A 124 -1.95 2.92 8.23
C GLN A 124 -1.24 2.86 6.87
N LYS A 125 -1.89 3.29 5.78
CA LYS A 125 -1.27 3.36 4.44
C LYS A 125 -0.07 4.32 4.43
N ILE A 126 -0.18 5.47 5.08
CA ILE A 126 0.92 6.42 5.23
C ILE A 126 2.09 5.80 5.99
N LEU A 127 1.82 5.15 7.13
CA LEU A 127 2.84 4.48 7.94
C LEU A 127 3.48 3.31 7.18
N PHE A 128 2.72 2.63 6.33
CA PHE A 128 3.21 1.60 5.42
C PHE A 128 4.25 2.19 4.46
N PHE A 129 3.94 3.29 3.78
CA PHE A 129 4.87 3.91 2.84
C PHE A 129 6.12 4.48 3.50
N ARG A 130 5.99 5.09 4.70
CA ARG A 130 7.15 5.54 5.49
C ARG A 130 8.12 4.40 5.79
N ASN A 131 7.58 3.25 6.18
CA ASN A 131 8.39 2.06 6.43
C ASN A 131 8.96 1.48 5.13
N LEU A 132 8.15 1.37 4.07
CA LEU A 132 8.58 0.76 2.80
C LEU A 132 9.71 1.55 2.13
N CYS A 133 9.64 2.88 2.20
CA CYS A 133 10.63 3.77 1.59
C CYS A 133 11.80 4.09 2.53
N ALA A 134 11.84 3.52 3.74
CA ALA A 134 12.96 3.73 4.65
C ALA A 134 14.26 3.14 4.07
N PRO A 135 15.42 3.77 4.30
CA PRO A 135 16.70 3.29 3.77
C PRO A 135 16.98 1.82 4.10
N GLY A 136 17.36 1.04 3.08
CA GLY A 136 17.71 -0.37 3.24
C GLY A 136 16.53 -1.34 3.27
N VAL A 137 15.27 -0.87 3.21
CA VAL A 137 14.09 -1.75 3.23
C VAL A 137 13.91 -2.45 1.89
N ALA A 138 13.88 -1.71 0.79
CA ALA A 138 13.74 -2.27 -0.56
C ALA A 138 14.84 -3.28 -0.95
N GLN A 139 16.03 -3.18 -0.34
CA GLN A 139 17.16 -4.10 -0.55
C GLN A 139 17.08 -5.37 0.33
N SER A 140 16.11 -5.45 1.24
CA SER A 140 15.96 -6.56 2.18
C SER A 140 14.59 -7.20 2.05
N LEU A 141 14.56 -8.45 1.58
CA LEU A 141 13.32 -9.24 1.49
C LEU A 141 12.62 -9.32 2.84
N LEU A 142 13.37 -9.61 3.92
CA LEU A 142 12.80 -9.76 5.27
C LEU A 142 12.17 -8.47 5.78
N ARG A 143 12.83 -7.32 5.60
CA ARG A 143 12.25 -6.01 5.98
C ARG A 143 11.03 -5.69 5.14
N THR A 144 11.13 -5.87 3.82
CA THR A 144 10.01 -5.62 2.89
C THR A 144 8.80 -6.47 3.25
N MET A 145 8.98 -7.78 3.46
CA MET A 145 7.89 -8.68 3.85
C MET A 145 7.32 -8.33 5.23
N GLN A 146 8.15 -7.85 6.17
CA GLN A 146 7.68 -7.38 7.46
C GLN A 146 6.76 -6.16 7.30
N VAL A 147 7.15 -5.17 6.48
CA VAL A 147 6.30 -4.02 6.17
C VAL A 147 4.99 -4.45 5.50
N PHE A 148 5.06 -5.40 4.57
CA PHE A 148 3.89 -5.95 3.87
C PHE A 148 2.92 -6.65 4.83
N TYR A 149 3.46 -7.43 5.77
CA TYR A 149 2.68 -8.13 6.79
C TYR A 149 1.86 -7.15 7.65
N TYR A 150 2.49 -6.07 8.13
CA TYR A 150 1.79 -5.07 8.94
C TYR A 150 0.90 -4.14 8.09
N GLY A 151 1.24 -3.90 6.82
CA GLY A 151 0.56 -2.94 5.94
C GLY A 151 -0.46 -3.50 4.96
N ASP A 152 -0.93 -4.74 5.15
CA ASP A 152 -1.96 -5.39 4.29
C ASP A 152 -1.57 -5.67 2.84
N MET A 153 -0.29 -5.82 2.52
CA MET A 153 0.12 -5.98 1.14
C MET A 153 0.57 -7.41 0.85
N TYR A 154 0.06 -8.00 -0.22
CA TYR A 154 0.43 -9.34 -0.65
C TYR A 154 0.90 -9.31 -2.11
N PRO A 155 2.16 -9.71 -2.39
CA PRO A 155 2.66 -9.74 -3.76
C PRO A 155 1.95 -10.85 -4.55
N ALA A 156 1.57 -10.54 -5.79
CA ALA A 156 0.94 -11.53 -6.66
C ALA A 156 1.99 -12.48 -7.27
N PHE A 157 1.78 -13.78 -7.13
CA PHE A 157 2.61 -14.81 -7.75
C PHE A 157 2.05 -15.24 -9.11
N PRO A 158 2.90 -15.77 -10.03
CA PRO A 158 2.47 -16.17 -11.37
C PRO A 158 1.30 -17.16 -11.42
N PHE A 159 1.15 -17.99 -10.37
CA PHE A 159 0.14 -19.06 -10.29
C PHE A 159 -1.18 -18.61 -9.62
N LYS A 160 -1.30 -17.34 -9.21
CA LYS A 160 -2.52 -16.74 -8.65
C LYS A 160 -3.13 -17.50 -7.44
N ILE A 161 -2.28 -18.11 -6.61
CA ILE A 161 -2.73 -18.84 -5.41
C ILE A 161 -2.69 -17.89 -4.21
N ARG A 162 -3.80 -17.19 -3.96
CA ARG A 162 -3.93 -16.17 -2.91
C ARG A 162 -3.51 -16.63 -1.51
N SER A 163 -3.89 -17.85 -1.13
CA SER A 163 -3.53 -18.41 0.17
C SER A 163 -2.03 -18.61 0.32
N LEU A 164 -1.31 -18.93 -0.75
CA LEU A 164 0.14 -19.07 -0.75
C LEU A 164 0.84 -17.70 -0.66
N GLU A 165 0.36 -16.71 -1.40
CA GLU A 165 0.86 -15.32 -1.36
C GLU A 165 0.69 -14.73 0.05
N TRP A 166 -0.49 -14.94 0.64
CA TRP A 166 -0.78 -14.58 2.03
C TRP A 166 0.14 -15.29 3.00
N LEU A 167 0.21 -16.63 2.92
CA LEU A 167 1.03 -17.43 3.83
C LEU A 167 2.51 -17.06 3.76
N PHE A 168 3.01 -16.76 2.56
CA PHE A 168 4.37 -16.31 2.34
C PHE A 168 4.67 -15.03 3.14
N VAL A 169 3.83 -14.00 3.02
CA VAL A 169 4.01 -12.74 3.76
C VAL A 169 3.91 -12.96 5.26
N VAL A 170 2.96 -13.77 5.72
CA VAL A 170 2.78 -14.09 7.15
C VAL A 170 3.99 -14.79 7.74
N VAL A 171 4.48 -15.84 7.09
CA VAL A 171 5.61 -16.62 7.59
C VAL A 171 6.89 -15.81 7.51
N VAL A 172 7.17 -15.18 6.35
CA VAL A 172 8.44 -14.48 6.14
C VAL A 172 8.49 -13.16 6.91
N GLY A 173 7.45 -12.35 6.78
CA GLY A 173 7.38 -11.01 7.38
C GLY A 173 6.94 -11.01 8.83
N GLY A 174 5.96 -11.84 9.18
CA GLY A 174 5.39 -11.88 10.52
C GLY A 174 6.18 -12.74 11.50
N TRP A 175 6.82 -13.83 11.05
CA TRP A 175 7.48 -14.79 11.95
C TRP A 175 9.01 -14.79 11.78
N ILE A 176 9.51 -15.06 10.57
CA ILE A 176 10.95 -15.20 10.33
C ILE A 176 11.68 -13.87 10.57
N ALA A 177 11.20 -12.76 10.01
CA ALA A 177 11.87 -11.47 10.17
C ALA A 177 12.00 -11.04 11.66
N PRO A 178 10.95 -11.06 12.50
CA PRO A 178 11.09 -10.79 13.93
C PRO A 178 12.01 -11.76 14.67
N LEU A 179 11.96 -13.07 14.37
CA LEU A 179 12.83 -14.07 14.99
C LEU A 179 14.32 -13.79 14.72
N LEU A 180 14.63 -13.22 13.56
CA LEU A 180 15.98 -12.80 13.18
C LEU A 180 16.32 -11.37 13.64
N GLY A 181 15.47 -10.75 14.48
CA GLY A 181 15.71 -9.45 15.11
C GLY A 181 15.35 -8.24 14.26
N TYR A 182 14.68 -8.42 13.11
CA TYR A 182 14.22 -7.29 12.29
C TYR A 182 13.06 -6.54 12.96
N LYS A 183 13.10 -5.21 12.85
CA LYS A 183 12.09 -4.30 13.40
C LYS A 183 11.64 -3.31 12.32
N LEU A 184 10.38 -2.89 12.42
CA LEU A 184 9.86 -1.76 11.67
C LEU A 184 10.62 -0.47 12.00
N GLY A 185 10.82 0.39 11.00
CA GLY A 185 11.40 1.72 11.20
C GLY A 185 10.45 2.65 11.94
N ASP A 186 9.20 2.71 11.50
CA ASP A 186 8.11 3.38 12.21
C ASP A 186 7.20 2.34 12.85
N SER A 187 7.36 2.16 14.16
CA SER A 187 6.61 1.15 14.90
C SER A 187 5.12 1.46 14.95
N ARG A 188 4.64 2.69 14.67
CA ARG A 188 3.21 3.00 14.70
C ARG A 188 2.41 2.22 13.66
N LEU A 189 3.06 1.68 12.62
CA LEU A 189 2.43 0.72 11.71
C LEU A 189 2.07 -0.54 12.51
N ARG A 190 0.78 -0.80 12.67
CA ARG A 190 0.27 -1.93 13.47
C ARG A 190 -0.51 -2.86 12.58
N MET A 191 -0.45 -4.14 12.92
CA MET A 191 -1.29 -5.14 12.31
C MET A 191 -2.68 -4.93 12.86
N ASP A 192 -3.67 -4.87 11.98
CA ASP A 192 -5.07 -4.88 12.41
C ASP A 192 -5.34 -6.21 13.16
N PRO A 193 -5.73 -6.14 14.46
CA PRO A 193 -5.94 -7.33 15.28
C PRO A 193 -7.08 -8.22 14.78
N SER A 194 -7.97 -7.71 13.92
CA SER A 194 -9.02 -8.52 13.29
C SER A 194 -8.48 -9.51 12.25
N ARG A 195 -7.24 -9.33 11.77
CA ARG A 195 -6.61 -10.21 10.75
C ARG A 195 -6.18 -11.56 11.29
N PHE A 196 -5.87 -11.60 12.57
CA PHE A 196 -5.54 -12.81 13.32
C PHE A 196 -6.28 -12.68 14.65
N PRO A 197 -7.56 -13.13 14.73
CA PRO A 197 -8.26 -13.10 16.00
C PRO A 197 -7.36 -13.77 17.03
N PRO A 198 -7.17 -13.16 18.22
CA PRO A 198 -6.37 -13.80 19.25
C PRO A 198 -6.89 -15.22 19.41
N SER A 199 -5.99 -16.22 19.38
CA SER A 199 -6.38 -17.54 19.85
C SER A 199 -7.01 -17.31 21.22
N LYS A 200 -8.26 -17.73 21.40
CA LYS A 200 -8.89 -17.67 22.72
C LYS A 200 -7.86 -18.20 23.70
N LYS A 201 -7.39 -17.33 24.60
CA LYS A 201 -6.61 -17.80 25.74
C LYS A 201 -7.63 -18.55 26.59
N ASP A 202 -7.60 -19.87 26.47
CA ASP A 202 -8.16 -20.77 27.47
C ASP A 202 -7.38 -20.61 28.78
#